data_AF-A0A2K3LUV0-F1
#
_entry.id   AF-A0A2K3LUV0-F1
#
_cell.length_a   1.000
_cell.length_b   1.000
_cell.length_c   1.000
_cell.angle_alpha   90.00
_cell.angle_beta   90.00
_cell.angle_gamma   90.00
#
_symmetry.space_group_name_H-M   'P 1'
#
loop_
_entity.id
_entity.type
_entity.pdbx_description
1 polymer ?
#
loop_
_entity_poly.entity_id
_entity_poly.type
_entity_poly.pdbx_seq_one_letter_code
_entity_poly.pdbx_strand_id
1 'polypeptide(L)'
;MSTTPNQPEKVQSDAKPAYPSPDQPNKEEEEEGECGLCLYMKAGGCKDAFIDWDNCAKEAEDKNEDFVEKCSQVTARLMQCMNAHSNYYYPILMSEKHAEEQAVIELEKEKQDSSANASPYESNQK
;
A
#
# COMPACT_ATOMS: atom_id res chain seq x y z
N MET A 1 31.96 -41.22 33.85
CA MET A 1 32.71 -40.04 34.36
C MET A 1 32.42 -38.91 33.38
N SER A 2 31.78 -37.78 33.68
CA SER A 2 31.34 -37.19 34.94
C SER A 2 30.32 -36.08 34.60
N THR A 3 29.19 -36.07 35.33
CA THR A 3 28.46 -34.91 35.90
C THR A 3 28.31 -33.57 35.13
N THR A 4 27.06 -33.21 34.82
CA THR A 4 26.50 -31.83 34.81
C THR A 4 26.35 -31.33 36.27
N PRO A 5 26.46 -30.02 36.63
CA PRO A 5 25.31 -29.08 36.58
C PRO A 5 25.64 -27.56 36.52
N ASN A 6 24.77 -26.71 35.93
CA ASN A 6 24.07 -25.58 36.58
C ASN A 6 23.46 -24.57 35.58
N GLN A 7 22.32 -24.02 35.99
CA GLN A 7 21.37 -23.09 35.37
C GLN A 7 21.51 -21.72 36.11
N PRO A 8 20.59 -20.73 36.03
CA PRO A 8 20.03 -19.92 34.94
C PRO A 8 20.55 -18.45 34.99
N GLU A 9 20.25 -17.60 33.99
CA GLU A 9 19.85 -16.22 34.32
C GLU A 9 18.94 -15.60 33.25
N LYS A 10 18.00 -14.80 33.76
CA LYS A 10 16.80 -14.23 33.14
C LYS A 10 17.04 -12.74 32.93
N VAL A 11 16.84 -12.19 31.73
CA VAL A 11 16.44 -10.78 31.59
C VAL A 11 15.45 -10.64 30.43
N GLN A 12 14.16 -10.50 30.78
CA GLN A 12 13.17 -9.78 29.99
C GLN A 12 13.51 -8.29 30.06
N SER A 13 13.38 -7.55 28.96
CA SER A 13 12.72 -6.23 28.95
C SER A 13 12.73 -5.62 27.54
N ASP A 14 11.53 -5.55 26.99
CA ASP A 14 10.97 -4.48 26.16
C ASP A 14 11.93 -3.40 25.64
N ALA A 15 12.39 -3.56 24.39
CA ALA A 15 12.86 -2.44 23.59
C ALA A 15 11.72 -1.97 22.68
N LYS A 16 10.94 -1.02 23.19
CA LYS A 16 10.00 -0.18 22.43
C LYS A 16 10.73 0.43 21.22
N PRO A 17 10.25 0.28 19.97
CA PRO A 17 10.73 1.10 18.87
C PRO A 17 10.32 2.54 19.18
N ALA A 18 11.32 3.41 19.37
CA ALA A 18 11.13 4.84 19.49
C ALA A 18 10.60 5.35 18.15
N TYR A 19 9.30 5.65 18.10
CA TYR A 19 8.73 6.51 17.07
C TYR A 19 9.41 7.87 17.17
N PRO A 20 10.02 8.40 16.09
CA PRO A 20 10.51 9.77 16.11
C PRO A 20 9.31 10.73 16.17
N SER A 21 9.31 11.58 17.20
CA SER A 21 8.32 12.65 17.41
C SER A 21 8.57 13.78 16.41
N PRO A 22 7.54 14.37 15.78
CA PRO A 22 7.71 15.32 14.69
C PRO A 22 7.69 16.75 15.25
N ASP A 23 8.85 17.33 15.53
CA ASP A 23 8.96 18.79 15.70
C ASP A 23 10.43 19.22 15.70
N GLN A 24 11.08 19.23 14.52
CA GLN A 24 12.16 20.17 14.20
C GLN A 24 12.12 20.51 12.70
N PRO A 25 12.19 21.81 12.32
CA PRO A 25 12.20 22.20 10.92
C PRO A 25 13.63 22.07 10.40
N ASN A 26 13.99 20.87 9.92
CA ASN A 26 15.22 20.69 9.17
C ASN A 26 14.95 21.07 7.71
N LYS A 27 15.55 22.18 7.27
CA LYS A 27 15.73 22.48 5.85
C LYS A 27 16.80 21.51 5.33
N GLU A 28 16.40 20.28 5.10
CA GLU A 28 17.15 19.36 4.26
C GLU A 28 16.77 19.69 2.82
N GLU A 29 17.76 20.21 2.10
CA GLU A 29 17.83 20.13 0.64
C GLU A 29 17.55 18.67 0.28
N GLU A 30 16.33 18.37 -0.17
CA GLU A 30 15.97 17.05 -0.65
C GLU A 30 16.91 16.73 -1.82
N GLU A 31 17.95 15.93 -1.56
CA GLU A 31 18.41 15.01 -2.59
C GLU A 31 17.15 14.23 -2.96
N GLU A 32 16.55 14.55 -4.11
CA GLU A 32 15.51 13.75 -4.75
C GLU A 32 16.12 12.38 -5.08
N GLY A 33 16.32 11.56 -4.05
CA GLY A 33 16.72 10.19 -4.16
C GLY A 33 15.62 9.49 -4.95
N GLU A 34 16.03 8.83 -6.05
CA GLU A 34 15.08 8.16 -6.92
C GLU A 34 14.20 7.20 -6.10
N CYS A 35 12.88 7.39 -6.16
CA CYS A 35 11.92 6.58 -5.42
C CYS A 35 12.22 5.08 -5.60
N GLY A 36 12.35 4.34 -4.50
CA GLY A 36 12.77 2.94 -4.51
C GLY A 36 11.88 2.02 -5.36
N LEU A 37 10.58 2.34 -5.43
CA LEU A 37 9.65 1.65 -6.32
C LEU A 37 9.93 2.00 -7.79
N CYS A 38 10.22 3.26 -8.12
CA CYS A 38 10.57 3.68 -9.47
C CYS A 38 11.84 2.97 -9.97
N LEU A 39 12.86 2.86 -9.11
CA LEU A 39 14.09 2.10 -9.40
C LEU A 39 13.78 0.62 -9.71
N TYR A 40 12.97 -0.01 -8.87
CA TYR A 40 12.57 -1.40 -9.06
C TYR A 40 11.77 -1.59 -10.36
N MET A 41 10.79 -0.74 -10.62
CA MET A 41 9.98 -0.82 -11.83
C MET A 41 10.83 -0.64 -13.10
N LYS A 42 11.79 0.30 -13.08
CA LYS A 42 12.72 0.56 -14.19
C LYS A 42 13.77 -0.54 -14.39
N ALA A 43 14.06 -1.35 -13.37
CA ALA A 43 15.00 -2.47 -13.47
C ALA A 43 14.35 -3.76 -14.04
N GLY A 44 13.02 -3.83 -14.07
CA GLY A 44 12.28 -4.98 -14.56
C GLY A 44 11.92 -4.94 -16.06
N GLY A 45 11.31 -6.03 -16.54
CA GLY A 45 10.93 -6.19 -17.95
C GLY A 45 9.81 -5.25 -18.43
N CYS A 46 9.12 -4.58 -17.51
CA CYS A 46 8.04 -3.63 -17.80
C CYS A 46 8.47 -2.17 -17.71
N LYS A 47 9.78 -1.89 -17.78
CA LYS A 47 10.34 -0.54 -17.71
C LYS A 47 9.62 0.45 -18.64
N ASP A 48 9.42 0.11 -19.91
CA ASP A 48 8.85 1.05 -20.88
C ASP A 48 7.38 1.35 -20.56
N ALA A 49 6.60 0.33 -20.21
CA ALA A 49 5.22 0.50 -19.73
C ALA A 49 5.14 1.35 -18.45
N PHE A 50 6.14 1.22 -17.57
CA PHE A 50 6.25 2.04 -16.36
C PHE A 50 6.58 3.50 -16.68
N ILE A 51 7.47 3.76 -17.63
CA ILE A 51 7.80 5.13 -18.06
C ILE A 51 6.58 5.81 -18.68
N ASP A 52 5.82 5.09 -19.52
CA ASP A 52 4.57 5.61 -20.09
C ASP A 52 3.56 5.97 -18.99
N TRP A 53 3.45 5.11 -17.96
CA TRP A 53 2.60 5.33 -16.81
C TRP A 53 3.05 6.54 -15.97
N ASP A 54 4.35 6.64 -15.66
CA ASP A 54 4.95 7.75 -14.89
C ASP A 54 4.75 9.09 -15.60
N ASN A 55 4.93 9.13 -16.93
CA ASN A 55 4.65 10.31 -17.72
C ASN A 55 3.17 10.67 -17.69
N CYS A 56 2.27 9.69 -17.81
CA CYS A 56 0.82 9.94 -17.70
C CYS A 56 0.45 10.51 -16.32
N ALA A 57 1.02 9.95 -15.25
CA ALA A 57 0.80 10.40 -13.88
C ALA A 57 1.23 11.85 -13.69
N LYS A 58 2.45 12.21 -14.11
CA LYS A 58 2.96 13.59 -14.08
C LYS A 58 2.08 14.53 -14.87
N GLU A 59 1.67 14.13 -16.08
CA GLU A 59 0.76 14.97 -16.86
C GLU A 59 -0.62 15.14 -16.21
N ALA A 60 -1.12 14.15 -15.47
CA ALA A 60 -2.38 14.26 -14.74
C ALA A 60 -2.24 15.29 -13.61
N GLU A 61 -1.14 15.19 -12.85
CA GLU A 61 -0.81 16.12 -11.77
C GLU A 61 -0.62 17.56 -12.28
N ASP A 62 0.21 17.76 -13.30
CA ASP A 62 0.48 19.07 -13.89
C ASP A 62 -0.79 19.77 -14.38
N LYS A 63 -1.73 18.99 -14.93
CA LYS A 63 -3.00 19.49 -15.49
C LYS A 63 -4.15 19.46 -14.49
N ASN A 64 -3.93 18.98 -13.26
CA ASN A 64 -4.97 18.74 -12.24
C ASN A 64 -6.15 17.91 -12.80
N GLU A 65 -5.84 16.91 -13.62
CA GLU A 65 -6.82 15.97 -14.20
C GLU A 65 -6.96 14.74 -13.30
N ASP A 66 -8.13 14.09 -13.34
CA ASP A 66 -8.33 12.83 -12.62
C ASP A 66 -7.42 11.74 -13.20
N PHE A 67 -6.51 11.24 -12.35
CA PHE A 67 -5.51 10.26 -12.74
C PHE A 67 -6.15 8.93 -13.20
N VAL A 68 -7.22 8.50 -12.53
CA VAL A 68 -7.87 7.22 -12.82
C VAL A 68 -8.48 7.27 -14.21
N GLU A 69 -9.25 8.33 -14.51
CA GLU A 69 -9.88 8.52 -15.81
C GLU A 69 -8.83 8.67 -16.92
N LYS A 70 -7.82 9.53 -16.71
CA LYS A 70 -6.80 9.82 -17.72
C LYS A 70 -5.88 8.64 -18.02
N CYS A 71 -5.39 7.99 -16.97
CA CYS A 71 -4.31 7.00 -17.08
C CYS A 71 -4.78 5.55 -17.01
N SER A 72 -6.08 5.29 -16.84
CA SER A 72 -6.68 3.94 -16.77
C SER A 72 -6.11 2.95 -17.80
N GLN A 73 -6.04 3.34 -19.08
CA GLN A 73 -5.53 2.47 -20.14
C GLN A 73 -4.03 2.18 -20.00
N VAL A 74 -3.25 3.17 -19.60
CA VAL A 74 -1.79 3.01 -19.42
C VAL A 74 -1.51 2.18 -18.18
N THR A 75 -2.24 2.42 -17.09
CA THR A 75 -2.22 1.59 -15.87
C THR A 75 -2.58 0.13 -16.19
N ALA A 76 -3.62 -0.11 -16.99
CA ALA A 76 -4.00 -1.46 -17.41
C ALA A 76 -2.89 -2.17 -18.22
N ARG A 77 -2.21 -1.47 -19.12
CA ARG A 77 -1.07 -2.03 -19.88
C ARG A 77 0.11 -2.36 -18.97
N LEU A 78 0.42 -1.48 -18.02
CA LEU A 78 1.46 -1.71 -17.02
C LEU A 78 1.13 -2.97 -16.20
N MET A 79 -0.10 -3.08 -15.70
CA MET A 79 -0.52 -4.26 -14.93
C MET A 79 -0.53 -5.54 -15.74
N GLN A 80 -0.95 -5.50 -17.00
CA GLN A 80 -0.86 -6.66 -17.89
C GLN A 80 0.59 -7.11 -18.08
N CYS A 81 1.52 -6.16 -18.26
CA CYS A 81 2.93 -6.47 -18.34
C CYS A 81 3.45 -7.10 -17.02
N MET A 82 3.15 -6.48 -15.88
CA MET A 82 3.59 -6.99 -14.57
C MET A 82 3.09 -8.40 -14.30
N ASN A 83 1.83 -8.70 -14.65
CA ASN A 83 1.25 -10.04 -14.54
C ASN A 83 1.95 -11.07 -15.46
N ALA A 84 2.28 -10.69 -16.70
CA ALA A 84 3.06 -11.55 -17.60
C ALA A 84 4.49 -11.81 -17.09
N HIS A 85 5.04 -10.87 -16.32
CA HIS A 85 6.35 -10.94 -15.68
C HIS A 85 6.27 -11.16 -14.16
N SER A 86 5.25 -11.91 -13.71
CA SER A 86 4.88 -12.02 -12.29
C SER A 86 6.01 -12.51 -11.39
N ASN A 87 6.92 -13.37 -11.86
CA ASN A 87 8.06 -13.82 -11.05
C ASN A 87 8.93 -12.66 -10.56
N TYR A 88 9.13 -11.63 -11.39
CA TYR A 88 9.86 -10.44 -10.98
C TYR A 88 8.98 -9.60 -10.05
N TYR A 89 7.76 -9.24 -10.51
CA TYR A 89 6.85 -8.30 -9.87
C TYR A 89 6.00 -8.88 -8.72
N TYR A 90 6.24 -10.13 -8.32
CA TYR A 90 5.44 -10.87 -7.34
C TYR A 90 5.17 -10.11 -6.04
N PRO A 91 6.17 -9.42 -5.42
CA PRO A 91 5.93 -8.68 -4.19
C PRO A 91 4.87 -7.58 -4.35
N ILE A 92 4.88 -6.88 -5.48
CA ILE A 92 3.91 -5.81 -5.74
C ILE A 92 2.52 -6.39 -6.01
N LEU A 93 2.44 -7.40 -6.87
CA LEU A 93 1.17 -8.03 -7.25
C LEU A 93 0.46 -8.66 -6.03
N MET A 94 1.23 -9.22 -5.09
CA MET A 94 0.68 -9.73 -3.84
C MET A 94 0.13 -8.63 -2.94
N SER A 95 0.83 -7.50 -2.84
CA SER A 95 0.36 -6.35 -2.07
C SER A 95 -0.90 -5.73 -2.67
N GLU A 96 -0.95 -5.60 -3.99
CA GLU A 96 -2.13 -5.10 -4.72
C GLU A 96 -3.35 -6.01 -4.47
N LYS A 97 -3.21 -7.32 -4.68
CA LYS A 97 -4.28 -8.27 -4.42
C LYS A 97 -4.81 -8.22 -2.99
N HIS A 98 -3.91 -8.10 -2.00
CA HIS A 98 -4.34 -7.99 -0.61
C HIS A 98 -5.09 -6.67 -0.35
N ALA A 99 -4.64 -5.55 -0.94
CA ALA A 99 -5.33 -4.27 -0.82
C ALA A 99 -6.74 -4.33 -1.46
N GLU A 100 -6.88 -4.96 -2.63
CA GLU A 100 -8.16 -5.20 -3.28
C GLU A 100 -9.10 -6.05 -2.39
N GLU A 101 -8.61 -7.17 -1.85
CA GLU A 101 -9.40 -8.04 -0.96
C GLU A 101 -9.89 -7.27 0.29
N GLN A 102 -9.03 -6.45 0.90
CA GLN A 102 -9.41 -5.64 2.06
C GLN A 102 -10.46 -4.57 1.69
N ALA A 103 -10.31 -3.89 0.56
CA ALA A 103 -11.28 -2.90 0.10
C ALA A 103 -12.66 -3.53 -0.14
N VAL A 104 -12.71 -4.74 -0.71
CA VAL A 104 -13.98 -5.48 -0.89
C VAL A 104 -14.63 -5.80 0.46
N ILE A 105 -13.85 -6.29 1.43
CA ILE A 105 -14.34 -6.61 2.77
C ILE A 105 -14.91 -5.36 3.47
N GLU A 106 -14.26 -4.21 3.33
CA GLU A 106 -14.72 -2.95 3.92
C GLU A 106 -16.05 -2.50 3.29
N LEU A 107 -16.13 -2.49 1.96
CA LEU A 107 -17.36 -2.14 1.23
C LEU A 107 -18.54 -3.06 1.60
N GLU A 108 -18.28 -4.36 1.81
CA GLU A 108 -19.30 -5.30 2.25
C GLU A 108 -19.81 -5.01 3.68
N LYS A 109 -18.92 -4.64 4.60
CA LYS A 109 -19.28 -4.24 5.97
C LYS A 109 -20.11 -2.96 5.98
N GLU A 110 -19.68 -1.94 5.25
CA GLU A 110 -20.43 -0.67 5.13
C GLU A 110 -21.86 -0.90 4.58
N LYS A 111 -22.00 -1.82 3.62
CA LYS A 111 -23.31 -2.20 3.07
C LYS A 111 -24.18 -2.92 4.11
N GLN A 112 -23.60 -3.78 4.95
CA GLN A 112 -24.33 -4.48 6.03
C GLN A 112 -24.76 -3.51 7.14
N ASP A 113 -23.89 -2.58 7.53
CA ASP A 113 -24.19 -1.57 8.56
C ASP A 113 -25.24 -0.55 8.09
N SER A 114 -25.24 -0.22 6.79
CA SER A 114 -26.27 0.62 6.15
C SER A 114 -27.62 -0.10 6.03
N SER A 115 -27.63 -1.42 5.83
CA SER A 115 -28.86 -2.22 5.75
C SER A 115 -29.48 -2.53 7.12
N ALA A 116 -28.70 -2.48 8.21
CA ALA A 116 -29.20 -2.72 9.58
C ALA A 116 -29.88 -1.50 10.21
N ASN A 117 -29.64 -0.28 9.70
CA ASN A 117 -30.25 0.96 10.19
C ASN A 117 -31.60 1.33 9.51
N ALA A 118 -32.07 0.55 8.54
CA ALA A 118 -33.38 0.72 7.93
C ALA A 118 -34.42 -0.25 8.54
N SER A 119 -34.88 0.05 9.77
CA SER A 119 -36.09 -0.57 10.36
C SER A 119 -36.92 0.52 11.07
N PRO A 120 -38.26 0.53 10.91
CA PRO A 120 -39.07 1.74 10.95
C PRO A 120 -39.43 2.17 12.38
N TYR A 121 -39.02 3.37 12.79
CA TYR A 121 -39.68 4.09 13.88
C TYR A 121 -40.84 4.92 13.30
N GLU A 122 -41.98 4.30 13.01
CA GLU A 122 -43.23 5.07 12.92
C GLU A 122 -44.44 4.18 13.18
N SER A 123 -44.64 3.83 14.44
CA SER A 123 -45.97 3.56 14.98
C SER A 123 -45.86 3.62 16.49
N ASN A 124 -46.19 4.77 17.06
CA ASN A 124 -46.81 4.94 18.38
C ASN A 124 -46.87 6.44 18.72
N GLN A 125 -47.88 7.14 18.20
CA GLN A 125 -48.40 8.33 18.88
C GLN A 125 -49.92 8.41 18.69
N LYS A 126 -50.58 7.75 19.64
CA LYS A 126 -51.86 8.07 20.30
C LYS A 126 -53.07 8.55 19.48
#